data_AF-A0A7C1Z6K9-F1
#
_entry.id   AF-A0A7C1Z6K9-F1
#
_cell.length_a   1.000
_cell.length_b   1.000
_cell.length_c   1.000
_cell.angle_alpha   90.00
_cell.angle_beta   90.00
_cell.angle_gamma   90.00
#
_symmetry.space_group_name_H-M   'P 1'
#
loop_
_entity.id
_entity.type
_entity.pdbx_description
1 polymer ?
#
loop_
_entity_poly.entity_id
_entity_poly.type
_entity_poly.pdbx_seq_one_letter_code
_entity_poly.pdbx_strand_id
1 'polypeptide(L)'
;MGRKAQKGTHLNVPVLDPDSFKKYIDNFNNTDEELYAQYYPNDIAWDFLKNNIPFFDCPDKELERIYYFRWWTYRKHIKLTPDGFIITEFLPDVSWSGKHNSISCPGAHHFYEGRWLHNPRYLDDYAVFWFRKGGSPRSYSFWAADAIFNCSMVKGNMDMAGELLPDLVNNYYEWEKKRLEPDGLFWQIDDRDGMEVSVGGSGKRATINSYMYGDAKAISEIALLNGQPDIVETFSAKGSHLKQLVLDKLWDEEAGFFKTLSRDTNELTDVRELHGYTPWYFNLPEKDAGYETAWEHIMDKSGFYAPYGLTSAEQKHPGFKISYQGHACQWNGPSWPFATSVTLTAMANLLNNYEQDIVSKGDYFEQLRIYAGSHKLKKDNGELVPWIDENLDPYTGEWLSRKMLMPASKERGKDYNHSTFNDLIITGLVGLRPRMDEIIEINPLVPGDTWDWFCLDNIKYHDHIITIVWDRNGSRYNLGKGLMILSNGKLIAKTRHLDKLKGTLN
;
A
#
# COMPACT_ATOMS: atom_id res chain seq x y z
N MET A 1 -10.53 -28.14 -47.40
CA MET A 1 -9.45 -27.85 -46.43
C MET A 1 -10.09 -27.25 -45.19
N GLY A 2 -10.33 -28.08 -44.16
CA GLY A 2 -10.98 -27.65 -42.92
C GLY A 2 -10.03 -26.89 -42.01
N ARG A 3 -10.40 -25.67 -41.62
CA ARG A 3 -9.76 -24.94 -40.52
C ARG A 3 -10.05 -25.70 -39.22
N LYS A 4 -9.01 -26.32 -38.64
CA LYS A 4 -9.05 -26.78 -37.25
C LYS A 4 -9.12 -25.55 -36.35
N ALA A 5 -10.30 -25.30 -35.76
CA ALA A 5 -10.41 -24.44 -34.60
C ALA A 5 -9.55 -25.06 -33.48
N GLN A 6 -8.54 -24.33 -32.99
CA GLN A 6 -7.87 -24.66 -31.74
C GLN A 6 -8.93 -24.58 -30.63
N LYS A 7 -9.39 -25.74 -30.15
CA LYS A 7 -10.10 -25.82 -28.87
C LYS A 7 -9.08 -25.40 -27.80
N GLY A 8 -9.18 -24.16 -27.33
CA GLY A 8 -8.48 -23.76 -26.11
C GLY A 8 -8.92 -24.68 -24.97
N THR A 9 -7.98 -25.36 -24.34
CA THR A 9 -8.23 -26.13 -23.12
C THR A 9 -8.61 -25.15 -22.02
N HIS A 10 -9.89 -25.09 -21.65
CA HIS A 10 -10.32 -24.45 -20.40
C HIS A 10 -9.76 -25.27 -19.25
N LEU A 11 -8.93 -24.65 -18.41
CA LEU A 11 -8.40 -25.27 -17.20
C LEU A 11 -9.43 -25.15 -16.07
N ASN A 12 -9.33 -26.02 -15.06
CA ASN A 12 -10.12 -25.87 -13.84
C ASN A 12 -9.77 -24.52 -13.19
N VAL A 13 -10.80 -23.75 -12.86
CA VAL A 13 -10.71 -22.57 -12.01
C VAL A 13 -11.32 -22.94 -10.67
N PRO A 14 -10.62 -22.73 -9.54
CA PRO A 14 -9.27 -22.16 -9.40
C PRO A 14 -8.12 -23.17 -9.67
N VAL A 15 -6.90 -22.66 -9.94
CA VAL A 15 -5.64 -23.43 -10.04
C VAL A 15 -5.15 -23.85 -8.65
N LEU A 16 -5.24 -22.94 -7.69
CA LEU A 16 -4.99 -23.21 -6.28
C LEU A 16 -6.27 -23.71 -5.61
N ASP A 17 -6.19 -24.80 -4.85
CA ASP A 17 -7.29 -25.22 -3.98
C ASP A 17 -7.33 -24.32 -2.73
N PRO A 18 -8.39 -23.51 -2.53
CA PRO A 18 -8.52 -22.67 -1.34
C PRO A 18 -8.34 -23.46 -0.04
N ASP A 19 -8.90 -24.67 0.06
CA ASP A 19 -8.93 -25.41 1.32
C ASP A 19 -7.53 -25.83 1.80
N SER A 20 -6.53 -25.82 0.91
CA SER A 20 -5.11 -26.02 1.24
C SER A 20 -4.52 -24.92 2.15
N PHE A 21 -5.16 -23.75 2.22
CA PHE A 21 -4.70 -22.60 3.00
C PHE A 21 -5.49 -22.38 4.29
N LYS A 22 -6.62 -23.08 4.47
CA LYS A 22 -7.46 -22.99 5.69
C LYS A 22 -6.67 -23.19 6.97
N LYS A 23 -5.64 -24.05 6.93
CA LYS A 23 -4.73 -24.33 8.05
C LYS A 23 -4.08 -23.07 8.66
N TYR A 24 -3.78 -22.04 7.85
CA TYR A 24 -3.23 -20.78 8.36
C TYR A 24 -4.27 -20.07 9.23
N ILE A 25 -5.50 -19.97 8.71
CA ILE A 25 -6.61 -19.29 9.36
C ILE A 25 -7.03 -20.02 10.65
N ASP A 26 -7.09 -21.35 10.61
CA ASP A 26 -7.34 -22.16 11.80
C ASP A 26 -6.25 -21.94 12.86
N ASN A 27 -4.98 -21.85 12.46
CA ASN A 27 -3.88 -21.57 13.40
C ASN A 27 -3.98 -20.16 14.02
N PHE A 28 -4.30 -19.14 13.21
CA PHE A 28 -4.48 -17.77 13.72
C PHE A 28 -5.63 -17.72 14.71
N ASN A 29 -6.80 -18.26 14.34
CA ASN A 29 -7.97 -18.32 15.22
C ASN A 29 -7.69 -19.04 16.56
N ASN A 30 -6.93 -20.15 16.52
CA ASN A 30 -6.61 -20.92 17.73
C ASN A 30 -5.57 -20.24 18.64
N THR A 31 -4.76 -19.33 18.10
CA THR A 31 -3.68 -18.65 18.84
C THR A 31 -3.99 -17.19 19.18
N ASP A 32 -5.12 -16.69 18.68
CA ASP A 32 -5.66 -15.36 18.91
C ASP A 32 -6.54 -15.28 20.17
N GLU A 33 -6.42 -14.19 20.90
CA GLU A 33 -7.43 -13.72 21.85
C GLU A 33 -8.27 -12.64 21.14
N GLU A 34 -9.46 -12.99 20.63
CA GLU A 34 -10.30 -12.03 19.89
C GLU A 34 -10.92 -10.99 20.84
N LEU A 35 -10.21 -9.88 21.04
CA LEU A 35 -10.61 -8.82 21.98
C LEU A 35 -11.77 -7.95 21.46
N TYR A 36 -11.78 -7.70 20.15
CA TYR A 36 -12.64 -6.70 19.51
C TYR A 36 -13.21 -7.27 18.21
N ALA A 37 -14.32 -7.99 18.30
CA ALA A 37 -15.03 -8.50 17.13
C ALA A 37 -15.83 -7.39 16.43
N GLN A 38 -15.74 -7.33 15.10
CA GLN A 38 -16.60 -6.47 14.26
C GLN A 38 -17.53 -7.34 13.39
N TYR A 39 -17.76 -6.96 12.13
CA TYR A 39 -18.82 -7.56 11.32
C TYR A 39 -18.58 -9.04 10.99
N TYR A 40 -17.32 -9.40 10.73
CA TYR A 40 -16.90 -10.79 10.63
C TYR A 40 -16.08 -11.09 11.87
N PRO A 41 -16.49 -12.00 12.77
CA PRO A 41 -15.68 -12.59 13.84
C PRO A 41 -14.75 -13.73 13.37
N ASN A 42 -13.88 -14.23 14.25
CA ASN A 42 -12.87 -15.25 13.92
C ASN A 42 -13.49 -16.58 13.46
N ASP A 43 -14.58 -17.01 14.07
CA ASP A 43 -15.26 -18.28 13.78
C ASP A 43 -15.76 -18.38 12.33
N ILE A 44 -16.03 -17.26 11.66
CA ILE A 44 -16.40 -17.19 10.24
C ILE A 44 -15.29 -16.62 9.34
N ALA A 45 -14.07 -16.46 9.86
CA ALA A 45 -12.97 -15.85 9.11
C ALA A 45 -12.63 -16.63 7.83
N TRP A 46 -12.61 -17.97 7.88
CA TRP A 46 -12.31 -18.77 6.70
C TRP A 46 -13.37 -18.60 5.60
N ASP A 47 -14.64 -18.64 5.96
CA ASP A 47 -15.73 -18.48 5.00
C ASP A 47 -15.71 -17.09 4.34
N PHE A 48 -15.41 -16.04 5.11
CA PHE A 48 -15.19 -14.72 4.54
C PHE A 48 -14.03 -14.73 3.55
N LEU A 49 -12.85 -15.20 3.98
CA LEU A 49 -11.62 -15.14 3.19
C LEU A 49 -11.76 -15.96 1.91
N LYS A 50 -12.27 -17.20 2.02
CA LYS A 50 -12.49 -18.10 0.88
C LYS A 50 -13.28 -17.46 -0.25
N ASN A 51 -14.24 -16.60 0.08
CA ASN A 51 -15.11 -15.94 -0.88
C ASN A 51 -14.63 -14.55 -1.33
N ASN A 52 -13.61 -13.98 -0.68
CA ASN A 52 -13.24 -12.58 -0.91
C ASN A 52 -11.80 -12.34 -1.33
N ILE A 53 -10.85 -13.23 -1.06
CA ILE A 53 -9.41 -12.94 -1.30
C ILE A 53 -8.85 -13.65 -2.53
N PRO A 54 -7.82 -13.06 -3.17
CA PRO A 54 -6.88 -13.83 -3.97
C PRO A 54 -6.07 -14.80 -3.10
N PHE A 55 -5.61 -15.90 -3.70
CA PHE A 55 -4.79 -16.92 -3.04
C PHE A 55 -3.36 -16.86 -3.56
N PHE A 56 -2.38 -17.04 -2.66
CA PHE A 56 -0.96 -16.94 -2.98
C PHE A 56 -0.19 -18.16 -2.46
N ASP A 57 0.53 -18.84 -3.35
CA ASP A 57 1.44 -19.95 -3.02
C ASP A 57 2.85 -19.62 -3.50
N CYS A 58 3.83 -19.73 -2.60
CA CYS A 58 5.24 -19.51 -2.92
C CYS A 58 6.17 -20.41 -2.07
N PRO A 59 7.46 -20.54 -2.42
CA PRO A 59 8.41 -21.34 -1.64
C PRO A 59 8.80 -20.70 -0.30
N ASP A 60 8.64 -19.38 -0.13
CA ASP A 60 8.86 -18.69 1.15
C ASP A 60 7.61 -18.81 2.03
N LYS A 61 7.62 -19.81 2.93
CA LYS A 61 6.46 -20.10 3.79
C LYS A 61 6.20 -19.07 4.87
N GLU A 62 7.18 -18.23 5.21
CA GLU A 62 6.92 -17.12 6.13
C GLU A 62 6.18 -16.01 5.39
N LEU A 63 6.64 -15.64 4.19
CA LEU A 63 5.96 -14.65 3.37
C LEU A 63 4.53 -15.08 3.02
N GLU A 64 4.33 -16.35 2.67
CA GLU A 64 3.00 -16.93 2.45
C GLU A 64 2.13 -16.87 3.71
N ARG A 65 2.68 -17.23 4.88
CA ARG A 65 1.96 -17.13 6.16
C ARG A 65 1.50 -15.70 6.44
N ILE A 66 2.37 -14.70 6.22
CA ILE A 66 2.04 -13.29 6.44
C ILE A 66 1.02 -12.77 5.42
N TYR A 67 1.04 -13.23 4.17
CA TYR A 67 0.00 -12.91 3.19
C TYR A 67 -1.41 -13.25 3.72
N TYR A 68 -1.58 -14.47 4.24
CA TYR A 68 -2.85 -14.90 4.82
C TYR A 68 -3.16 -14.22 6.16
N PHE A 69 -2.15 -13.96 7.00
CA PHE A 69 -2.32 -13.21 8.24
C PHE A 69 -2.86 -11.80 7.98
N ARG A 70 -2.33 -11.10 6.98
CA ARG A 70 -2.72 -9.74 6.63
C ARG A 70 -4.13 -9.63 6.07
N TRP A 71 -4.60 -10.65 5.35
CA TRP A 71 -6.02 -10.71 4.99
C TRP A 71 -6.92 -11.02 6.18
N TRP A 72 -6.46 -11.91 7.06
CA TRP A 72 -7.18 -12.25 8.29
C TRP A 72 -7.31 -11.05 9.23
N THR A 73 -6.29 -10.20 9.36
CA THR A 73 -6.39 -8.96 10.14
C THR A 73 -7.26 -7.93 9.43
N TYR A 74 -7.09 -7.68 8.12
CA TYR A 74 -7.93 -6.71 7.39
C TYR A 74 -9.43 -6.99 7.55
N ARG A 75 -9.84 -8.27 7.51
CA ARG A 75 -11.23 -8.71 7.78
C ARG A 75 -11.79 -8.14 9.09
N LYS A 76 -10.99 -8.13 10.16
CA LYS A 76 -11.42 -7.64 11.49
C LYS A 76 -11.84 -6.17 11.46
N HIS A 77 -11.33 -5.40 10.50
CA HIS A 77 -11.59 -3.96 10.37
C HIS A 77 -12.82 -3.61 9.53
N ILE A 78 -13.45 -4.59 8.89
CA ILE A 78 -14.70 -4.38 8.15
C ILE A 78 -15.83 -4.20 9.18
N LYS A 79 -16.34 -2.96 9.26
CA LYS A 79 -17.42 -2.57 10.17
C LYS A 79 -18.68 -2.28 9.37
N LEU A 80 -19.79 -2.93 9.70
CA LEU A 80 -21.10 -2.49 9.21
C LEU A 80 -21.63 -1.38 10.13
N THR A 81 -22.06 -0.27 9.53
CA THR A 81 -22.64 0.88 10.25
C THR A 81 -23.99 1.27 9.63
N PRO A 82 -24.79 2.13 10.28
CA PRO A 82 -26.00 2.69 9.66
C PRO A 82 -25.74 3.47 8.36
N ASP A 83 -24.50 3.90 8.11
CA ASP A 83 -24.09 4.65 6.92
C ASP A 83 -23.40 3.77 5.86
N GLY A 84 -23.46 2.44 6.01
CA GLY A 84 -22.80 1.47 5.15
C GLY A 84 -21.55 0.84 5.80
N PHE A 85 -20.81 0.07 5.01
CA PHE A 85 -19.52 -0.47 5.45
C PHE A 85 -18.44 0.63 5.56
N ILE A 86 -17.62 0.54 6.60
CA ILE A 86 -16.37 1.29 6.72
C ILE A 86 -15.22 0.34 7.03
N ILE A 87 -14.00 0.82 6.82
CA ILE A 87 -12.76 0.16 7.24
C ILE A 87 -12.17 0.96 8.41
N THR A 88 -11.96 0.30 9.54
CA THR A 88 -11.39 0.93 10.74
C THR A 88 -9.86 0.83 10.76
N GLU A 89 -9.21 1.73 11.50
CA GLU A 89 -7.76 1.70 11.75
C GLU A 89 -7.45 0.95 13.05
N PHE A 90 -8.01 1.42 14.16
CA PHE A 90 -7.99 0.75 15.45
C PHE A 90 -9.26 -0.11 15.61
N LEU A 91 -9.09 -1.30 16.20
CA LEU A 91 -10.23 -2.11 16.63
C LEU A 91 -10.92 -1.55 17.88
N PRO A 92 -10.19 -1.19 18.97
CA PRO A 92 -10.82 -0.47 20.08
C PRO A 92 -11.25 0.94 19.67
N ASP A 93 -12.25 1.47 20.36
CA ASP A 93 -12.62 2.88 20.20
C ASP A 93 -11.50 3.77 20.77
N VAL A 94 -11.06 4.73 19.96
CA VAL A 94 -10.06 5.73 20.36
C VAL A 94 -10.65 7.13 20.35
N SER A 95 -10.22 7.97 21.30
CA SER A 95 -10.86 9.27 21.58
C SER A 95 -10.68 10.32 20.50
N TRP A 96 -9.71 10.14 19.61
CA TRP A 96 -9.43 11.02 18.47
C TRP A 96 -10.10 10.56 17.17
N SER A 97 -10.84 9.45 17.20
CA SER A 97 -11.55 8.95 16.03
C SER A 97 -12.75 9.83 15.67
N GLY A 98 -13.12 9.80 14.39
CA GLY A 98 -14.35 10.40 13.90
C GLY A 98 -15.56 9.48 14.10
N LYS A 99 -16.63 9.81 13.38
CA LYS A 99 -17.88 9.04 13.37
C LYS A 99 -17.59 7.54 13.14
N HIS A 100 -18.25 6.67 13.91
CA HIS A 100 -18.11 5.21 13.83
C HIS A 100 -16.71 4.63 14.13
N ASN A 101 -15.83 5.38 14.79
CA ASN A 101 -14.41 5.05 14.98
C ASN A 101 -13.59 5.13 13.67
N SER A 102 -14.01 5.98 12.71
CA SER A 102 -13.29 6.18 11.46
C SER A 102 -12.10 7.12 11.64
N ILE A 103 -10.95 6.80 11.06
CA ILE A 103 -9.76 7.67 11.03
C ILE A 103 -9.24 7.73 9.58
N SER A 104 -8.99 8.95 9.09
CA SER A 104 -8.64 9.15 7.67
C SER A 104 -7.17 8.89 7.36
N CYS A 105 -6.31 8.80 8.38
CA CYS A 105 -4.85 8.69 8.23
C CYS A 105 -4.44 7.54 7.29
N PRO A 106 -4.86 6.28 7.53
CA PRO A 106 -4.58 5.16 6.64
C PRO A 106 -5.67 4.95 5.60
N GLY A 107 -6.59 5.91 5.41
CA GLY A 107 -7.75 5.74 4.55
C GLY A 107 -7.36 5.26 3.15
N ALA A 108 -6.29 5.82 2.58
CA ALA A 108 -5.80 5.38 1.27
C ALA A 108 -5.14 3.99 1.31
N HIS A 109 -4.39 3.64 2.37
CA HIS A 109 -3.89 2.29 2.55
C HIS A 109 -5.03 1.26 2.62
N HIS A 110 -6.15 1.59 3.27
CA HIS A 110 -7.33 0.72 3.33
C HIS A 110 -7.92 0.44 1.95
N PHE A 111 -7.99 1.46 1.08
CA PHE A 111 -8.43 1.31 -0.30
C PHE A 111 -7.44 0.48 -1.13
N TYR A 112 -6.15 0.79 -1.06
CA TYR A 112 -5.11 0.07 -1.80
C TYR A 112 -5.00 -1.41 -1.39
N GLU A 113 -5.14 -1.73 -0.09
CA GLU A 113 -5.17 -3.12 0.37
C GLU A 113 -6.52 -3.77 -0.01
N GLY A 114 -7.65 -3.10 0.29
CA GLY A 114 -8.98 -3.68 0.15
C GLY A 114 -9.48 -3.84 -1.28
N ARG A 115 -8.91 -3.15 -2.27
CA ARG A 115 -9.37 -3.18 -3.68
C ARG A 115 -9.30 -4.57 -4.31
N TRP A 116 -8.56 -5.48 -3.69
CA TRP A 116 -8.43 -6.87 -4.12
C TRP A 116 -9.51 -7.80 -3.55
N LEU A 117 -10.37 -7.30 -2.63
CA LEU A 117 -11.52 -8.05 -2.15
C LEU A 117 -12.57 -8.19 -3.26
N HIS A 118 -13.13 -9.39 -3.40
CA HIS A 118 -14.08 -9.68 -4.49
C HIS A 118 -15.41 -8.94 -4.37
N ASN A 119 -15.85 -8.67 -3.14
CA ASN A 119 -17.06 -7.91 -2.87
C ASN A 119 -16.74 -6.40 -2.86
N PRO A 120 -17.13 -5.65 -3.91
CA PRO A 120 -16.76 -4.25 -4.03
C PRO A 120 -17.48 -3.36 -3.01
N ARG A 121 -18.59 -3.84 -2.44
CA ARG A 121 -19.46 -3.07 -1.55
C ARG A 121 -18.71 -2.50 -0.33
N TYR A 122 -17.71 -3.21 0.19
CA TYR A 122 -16.99 -2.74 1.38
C TYR A 122 -16.29 -1.41 1.14
N LEU A 123 -15.62 -1.27 0.00
CA LEU A 123 -14.95 -0.02 -0.36
C LEU A 123 -15.90 0.97 -1.03
N ASP A 124 -16.98 0.48 -1.65
CA ASP A 124 -17.99 1.35 -2.24
C ASP A 124 -18.70 2.20 -1.17
N ASP A 125 -19.24 1.53 -0.16
CA ASP A 125 -19.89 2.19 0.98
C ASP A 125 -18.88 3.11 1.70
N TYR A 126 -17.62 2.68 1.83
CA TYR A 126 -16.57 3.44 2.51
C TYR A 126 -16.19 4.73 1.76
N ALA A 127 -16.12 4.70 0.43
CA ALA A 127 -15.87 5.89 -0.39
C ALA A 127 -17.01 6.90 -0.22
N VAL A 128 -18.26 6.45 -0.29
CA VAL A 128 -19.45 7.30 -0.07
C VAL A 128 -19.46 7.84 1.37
N PHE A 129 -19.06 7.04 2.35
CA PHE A 129 -19.04 7.43 3.76
C PHE A 129 -18.20 8.69 3.99
N TRP A 130 -16.98 8.71 3.43
CA TRP A 130 -16.03 9.81 3.61
C TRP A 130 -16.57 11.16 3.17
N PHE A 131 -17.32 11.20 2.07
CA PHE A 131 -17.73 12.46 1.45
C PHE A 131 -19.20 12.83 1.69
N ARG A 132 -20.08 11.85 1.87
CA ARG A 132 -21.54 12.07 1.90
C ARG A 132 -22.22 11.60 3.17
N LYS A 133 -21.52 10.93 4.10
CA LYS A 133 -22.11 10.37 5.35
C LYS A 133 -21.44 10.84 6.64
N GLY A 134 -20.68 11.94 6.57
CA GLY A 134 -20.10 12.57 7.74
C GLY A 134 -18.74 12.01 8.17
N GLY A 135 -18.06 11.30 7.27
CA GLY A 135 -16.63 11.06 7.43
C GLY A 135 -15.84 12.39 7.45
N SER A 136 -14.65 12.35 8.04
CA SER A 136 -13.76 13.51 8.16
C SER A 136 -12.47 13.28 7.35
N PRO A 137 -12.50 13.37 6.01
CA PRO A 137 -11.38 13.00 5.15
C PRO A 137 -10.18 13.95 5.23
N ARG A 138 -10.27 15.01 6.05
CA ARG A 138 -9.24 16.06 6.21
C ARG A 138 -8.71 16.18 7.64
N SER A 139 -9.02 15.21 8.52
CA SER A 139 -8.43 15.16 9.88
C SER A 139 -6.95 14.80 9.84
N TYR A 140 -6.56 14.00 8.84
CA TYR A 140 -5.20 13.64 8.47
C TYR A 140 -5.05 13.74 6.96
N SER A 141 -3.82 13.84 6.47
CA SER A 141 -3.49 13.72 5.06
C SER A 141 -4.03 12.40 4.49
N PHE A 142 -4.77 12.48 3.38
CA PHE A 142 -5.46 11.34 2.78
C PHE A 142 -5.62 11.58 1.27
N TRP A 143 -4.86 10.87 0.44
CA TRP A 143 -4.90 10.94 -1.04
C TRP A 143 -6.09 10.15 -1.62
N ALA A 144 -7.29 10.63 -1.30
CA ALA A 144 -8.52 9.89 -1.51
C ALA A 144 -8.88 9.72 -3.00
N ALA A 145 -8.63 10.73 -3.84
CA ALA A 145 -8.97 10.65 -5.26
C ALA A 145 -8.08 9.63 -5.97
N ASP A 146 -6.78 9.63 -5.69
CA ASP A 146 -5.86 8.62 -6.20
C ASP A 146 -6.25 7.20 -5.74
N ALA A 147 -6.56 7.02 -4.45
CA ALA A 147 -6.93 5.73 -3.92
C ALA A 147 -8.25 5.17 -4.51
N ILE A 148 -9.27 6.02 -4.66
CA ILE A 148 -10.56 5.64 -5.25
C ILE A 148 -10.40 5.33 -6.74
N PHE A 149 -9.64 6.14 -7.48
CA PHE A 149 -9.33 5.86 -8.89
C PHE A 149 -8.60 4.52 -9.06
N ASN A 150 -7.66 4.23 -8.15
CA ASN A 150 -6.94 2.95 -8.12
C ASN A 150 -7.83 1.74 -7.80
N CYS A 151 -8.96 1.93 -7.11
CA CYS A 151 -9.98 0.89 -6.96
C CYS A 151 -10.74 0.67 -8.27
N SER A 152 -11.09 1.74 -8.99
CA SER A 152 -11.72 1.67 -10.32
C SER A 152 -10.85 0.93 -11.34
N MET A 153 -9.52 1.12 -11.31
CA MET A 153 -8.58 0.38 -12.16
C MET A 153 -8.56 -1.12 -11.91
N VAL A 154 -8.87 -1.58 -10.70
CA VAL A 154 -9.00 -3.03 -10.42
C VAL A 154 -10.38 -3.54 -10.82
N LYS A 155 -11.42 -2.74 -10.63
CA LYS A 155 -12.79 -3.10 -11.01
C LYS A 155 -13.03 -3.07 -12.52
N GLY A 156 -12.25 -2.31 -13.29
CA GLY A 156 -12.52 -2.04 -14.70
C GLY A 156 -13.74 -1.13 -14.91
N ASN A 157 -14.17 -0.42 -13.87
CA ASN A 157 -15.38 0.40 -13.89
C ASN A 157 -15.15 1.74 -13.17
N MET A 158 -15.58 2.82 -13.81
CA MET A 158 -15.47 4.20 -13.35
C MET A 158 -16.70 4.72 -12.60
N ASP A 159 -17.80 3.98 -12.51
CA ASP A 159 -19.08 4.45 -11.97
C ASP A 159 -18.92 5.18 -10.63
N MET A 160 -18.25 4.56 -9.67
CA MET A 160 -18.01 5.16 -8.35
C MET A 160 -17.14 6.42 -8.40
N ALA A 161 -15.99 6.34 -9.05
CA ALA A 161 -15.04 7.44 -9.09
C ALA A 161 -15.62 8.64 -9.86
N GLY A 162 -16.35 8.37 -10.94
CA GLY A 162 -17.10 9.36 -11.72
C GLY A 162 -18.24 9.98 -10.91
N GLU A 163 -19.02 9.18 -10.18
CA GLU A 163 -20.11 9.69 -9.32
C GLU A 163 -19.57 10.60 -8.20
N LEU A 164 -18.43 10.26 -7.61
CA LEU A 164 -17.77 11.04 -6.56
C LEU A 164 -16.89 12.18 -7.10
N LEU A 165 -16.71 12.33 -8.42
CA LEU A 165 -15.82 13.35 -8.99
C LEU A 165 -16.09 14.76 -8.44
N PRO A 166 -17.34 15.25 -8.33
CA PRO A 166 -17.60 16.56 -7.73
C PRO A 166 -17.16 16.66 -6.26
N ASP A 167 -17.33 15.58 -5.49
CA ASP A 167 -16.91 15.52 -4.09
C ASP A 167 -15.39 15.53 -3.95
N LEU A 168 -14.68 14.80 -4.83
CA LEU A 168 -13.22 14.75 -4.87
C LEU A 168 -12.61 16.10 -5.26
N VAL A 169 -13.17 16.75 -6.29
CA VAL A 169 -12.82 18.12 -6.70
C VAL A 169 -13.01 19.10 -5.54
N ASN A 170 -14.17 19.05 -4.86
CA ASN A 170 -14.43 19.89 -3.71
C ASN A 170 -13.46 19.59 -2.55
N ASN A 171 -13.14 18.33 -2.28
CA ASN A 171 -12.19 17.96 -1.25
C ASN A 171 -10.79 18.54 -1.51
N TYR A 172 -10.34 18.52 -2.77
CA TYR A 172 -9.08 19.15 -3.16
C TYR A 172 -9.08 20.65 -2.89
N TYR A 173 -10.13 21.36 -3.30
CA TYR A 173 -10.27 22.80 -3.05
C TYR A 173 -10.33 23.13 -1.54
N GLU A 174 -10.93 22.27 -0.73
CA GLU A 174 -10.96 22.44 0.72
C GLU A 174 -9.58 22.22 1.36
N TRP A 175 -8.74 21.36 0.78
CA TRP A 175 -7.32 21.28 1.16
C TRP A 175 -6.58 22.55 0.78
N GLU A 176 -6.80 23.10 -0.42
CA GLU A 176 -6.17 24.35 -0.84
C GLU A 176 -6.47 25.50 0.13
N LYS A 177 -7.76 25.69 0.48
CA LYS A 177 -8.18 26.72 1.44
C LYS A 177 -7.49 26.63 2.80
N LYS A 178 -7.15 25.41 3.24
CA LYS A 178 -6.61 25.16 4.58
C LYS A 178 -5.09 25.12 4.63
N ARG A 179 -4.45 24.63 3.57
CA ARG A 179 -3.07 24.16 3.60
C ARG A 179 -2.19 24.68 2.46
N LEU A 180 -2.74 25.36 1.46
CA LEU A 180 -1.93 25.95 0.38
C LEU A 180 -1.29 27.26 0.85
N GLU A 181 0.02 27.39 0.65
CA GLU A 181 0.77 28.62 0.89
C GLU A 181 0.82 29.51 -0.38
N PRO A 182 1.13 30.81 -0.25
CA PRO A 182 1.24 31.73 -1.38
C PRO A 182 2.26 31.32 -2.46
N ASP A 183 3.25 30.48 -2.12
CA ASP A 183 4.24 29.95 -3.07
C ASP A 183 3.76 28.71 -3.83
N GLY A 184 2.55 28.22 -3.55
CA GLY A 184 1.91 27.10 -4.23
C GLY A 184 2.19 25.73 -3.62
N LEU A 185 3.03 25.63 -2.59
CA LEU A 185 3.22 24.38 -1.84
C LEU A 185 2.16 24.22 -0.76
N PHE A 186 1.83 22.97 -0.45
CA PHE A 186 1.01 22.62 0.70
C PHE A 186 1.88 22.45 1.94
N TRP A 187 1.38 22.92 3.08
CA TRP A 187 1.97 22.66 4.38
C TRP A 187 1.14 21.70 5.22
N GLN A 188 1.78 21.00 6.14
CA GLN A 188 1.11 20.08 7.05
C GLN A 188 1.82 20.01 8.40
N ILE A 189 1.03 19.73 9.44
CA ILE A 189 1.55 19.38 10.76
C ILE A 189 1.96 17.91 10.69
N ASP A 190 3.16 17.54 11.11
CA ASP A 190 3.65 16.15 11.01
C ASP A 190 2.72 15.14 11.69
N ASP A 191 2.16 15.47 12.85
CA ASP A 191 1.05 14.73 13.49
C ASP A 191 -0.15 14.46 12.55
N ARG A 192 -0.50 15.43 11.70
CA ARG A 192 -1.60 15.33 10.74
C ARG A 192 -1.21 14.62 9.43
N ASP A 193 0.05 14.27 9.24
CA ASP A 193 0.47 13.20 8.32
C ASP A 193 0.42 11.82 8.98
N GLY A 194 0.05 11.74 10.27
CA GLY A 194 0.17 10.54 11.08
C GLY A 194 1.62 10.28 11.50
N MET A 195 2.47 11.30 11.54
CA MET A 195 3.93 11.20 11.67
C MET A 195 4.50 12.07 12.81
N GLU A 196 3.84 12.10 13.97
CA GLU A 196 4.23 12.95 15.08
C GLU A 196 5.64 12.67 15.64
N VAL A 197 6.29 13.72 16.16
CA VAL A 197 7.67 13.65 16.65
C VAL A 197 8.65 13.28 15.52
N SER A 198 8.35 13.67 14.29
CA SER A 198 9.31 13.57 13.18
C SER A 198 10.50 14.52 13.42
N VAL A 199 11.68 14.17 12.90
CA VAL A 199 12.88 15.01 13.07
C VAL A 199 12.74 16.30 12.27
N GLY A 200 12.26 16.19 11.03
CA GLY A 200 12.04 17.34 10.14
C GLY A 200 10.81 18.17 10.52
N GLY A 201 9.94 17.62 11.39
CA GLY A 201 8.80 18.32 11.94
C GLY A 201 7.74 18.76 10.92
N SER A 202 6.92 19.71 11.35
CA SER A 202 5.85 20.31 10.55
C SER A 202 6.41 21.27 9.50
N GLY A 203 5.83 21.28 8.30
CA GLY A 203 6.32 22.13 7.22
C GLY A 203 5.66 21.88 5.87
N LYS A 204 6.30 22.35 4.80
CA LYS A 204 5.98 21.94 3.43
C LYS A 204 6.71 20.62 3.18
N ARG A 205 6.01 19.52 3.42
CA ARG A 205 6.56 18.17 3.48
C ARG A 205 6.40 17.43 2.15
N ALA A 206 7.31 16.50 1.85
CA ALA A 206 7.21 15.66 0.65
C ALA A 206 5.93 14.80 0.63
N THR A 207 5.36 14.50 1.81
CA THR A 207 4.07 13.83 2.01
C THR A 207 2.92 14.56 1.32
N ILE A 208 2.36 15.60 1.94
CA ILE A 208 1.13 16.27 1.49
C ILE A 208 1.25 16.81 0.06
N ASN A 209 2.42 17.28 -0.35
CA ASN A 209 2.63 17.77 -1.70
C ASN A 209 2.55 16.63 -2.74
N SER A 210 3.10 15.46 -2.43
CA SER A 210 2.95 14.29 -3.29
C SER A 210 1.52 13.74 -3.28
N TYR A 211 0.83 13.75 -2.13
CA TYR A 211 -0.56 13.34 -2.02
C TYR A 211 -1.50 14.22 -2.85
N MET A 212 -1.33 15.54 -2.75
CA MET A 212 -2.10 16.49 -3.56
C MET A 212 -1.74 16.38 -5.05
N TYR A 213 -0.48 16.13 -5.40
CA TYR A 213 -0.12 15.81 -6.79
C TYR A 213 -0.85 14.57 -7.30
N GLY A 214 -0.86 13.49 -6.51
CA GLY A 214 -1.58 12.25 -6.81
C GLY A 214 -3.07 12.48 -7.01
N ASP A 215 -3.71 13.18 -6.07
CA ASP A 215 -5.14 13.50 -6.17
C ASP A 215 -5.46 14.39 -7.38
N ALA A 216 -4.61 15.38 -7.70
CA ALA A 216 -4.81 16.21 -8.90
C ALA A 216 -4.75 15.38 -10.18
N LYS A 217 -3.75 14.49 -10.27
CA LYS A 217 -3.62 13.57 -11.41
C LYS A 217 -4.83 12.65 -11.52
N ALA A 218 -5.25 12.03 -10.42
CA ALA A 218 -6.40 11.13 -10.40
C ALA A 218 -7.70 11.85 -10.77
N ILE A 219 -7.95 13.06 -10.25
CA ILE A 219 -9.11 13.87 -10.61
C ILE A 219 -9.12 14.18 -12.11
N SER A 220 -7.96 14.53 -12.68
CA SER A 220 -7.83 14.76 -14.12
C SER A 220 -8.17 13.51 -14.94
N GLU A 221 -7.64 12.34 -14.56
CA GLU A 221 -7.92 11.07 -15.24
C GLU A 221 -9.40 10.65 -15.11
N ILE A 222 -10.00 10.77 -13.93
CA ILE A 222 -11.43 10.52 -13.72
C ILE A 222 -12.25 11.47 -14.60
N ALA A 223 -11.92 12.76 -14.63
CA ALA A 223 -12.61 13.76 -15.44
C ALA A 223 -12.49 13.48 -16.95
N LEU A 224 -11.32 13.04 -17.42
CA LEU A 224 -11.09 12.65 -18.80
C LEU A 224 -12.00 11.50 -19.21
N LEU A 225 -12.07 10.45 -18.38
CA LEU A 225 -12.90 9.28 -18.60
C LEU A 225 -14.41 9.58 -18.49
N ASN A 226 -14.79 10.69 -17.87
CA ASN A 226 -16.18 11.16 -17.73
C ASN A 226 -16.52 12.34 -18.66
N GLY A 227 -15.64 12.70 -19.60
CA GLY A 227 -15.90 13.74 -20.60
C GLY A 227 -16.02 15.17 -20.03
N GLN A 228 -15.22 15.50 -19.00
CA GLN A 228 -15.23 16.80 -18.31
C GLN A 228 -13.94 17.61 -18.61
N PRO A 229 -13.77 18.18 -19.83
CA PRO A 229 -12.51 18.78 -20.28
C PRO A 229 -12.03 19.96 -19.42
N ASP A 230 -12.94 20.78 -18.87
CA ASP A 230 -12.57 21.92 -18.02
C ASP A 230 -11.90 21.48 -16.72
N ILE A 231 -12.36 20.35 -16.15
CA ILE A 231 -11.75 19.75 -14.95
C ILE A 231 -10.40 19.14 -15.30
N VAL A 232 -10.29 18.48 -16.46
CA VAL A 232 -9.01 17.92 -16.98
C VAL A 232 -7.97 19.03 -17.08
N GLU A 233 -8.29 20.14 -17.75
CA GLU A 233 -7.37 21.26 -17.92
C GLU A 233 -6.92 21.82 -16.56
N THR A 234 -7.88 22.09 -15.69
CA THR A 234 -7.64 22.66 -14.35
C THR A 234 -6.72 21.78 -13.52
N PHE A 235 -7.03 20.49 -13.40
CA PHE A 235 -6.30 19.59 -12.51
C PHE A 235 -4.98 19.08 -13.11
N SER A 236 -4.88 18.98 -14.44
CA SER A 236 -3.59 18.75 -15.10
C SER A 236 -2.63 19.92 -14.87
N ALA A 237 -3.12 21.17 -14.92
CA ALA A 237 -2.31 22.35 -14.63
C ALA A 237 -1.86 22.39 -13.16
N LYS A 238 -2.78 22.11 -12.22
CA LYS A 238 -2.44 22.01 -10.78
C LYS A 238 -1.39 20.95 -10.50
N GLY A 239 -1.57 19.73 -11.02
CA GLY A 239 -0.61 18.64 -10.87
C GLY A 239 0.75 18.99 -11.46
N SER A 240 0.79 19.58 -12.66
CA SER A 240 2.04 19.98 -13.31
C SER A 240 2.77 21.08 -12.53
N HIS A 241 2.05 22.08 -12.03
CA HIS A 241 2.63 23.14 -11.22
C HIS A 241 3.20 22.61 -9.90
N LEU A 242 2.43 21.77 -9.18
CA LEU A 242 2.86 21.20 -7.91
C LEU A 242 4.05 20.25 -8.08
N LYS A 243 4.09 19.47 -9.18
CA LYS A 243 5.27 18.66 -9.53
C LYS A 243 6.51 19.53 -9.62
N GLN A 244 6.48 20.63 -10.39
CA GLN A 244 7.64 21.51 -10.53
C GLN A 244 8.06 22.11 -9.18
N LEU A 245 7.10 22.54 -8.36
CA LEU A 245 7.41 23.06 -7.01
C LEU A 245 8.07 22.01 -6.10
N VAL A 246 7.63 20.75 -6.12
CA VAL A 246 8.26 19.68 -5.34
C VAL A 246 9.71 19.48 -5.78
N LEU A 247 9.96 19.45 -7.09
CA LEU A 247 11.31 19.30 -7.64
C LEU A 247 12.20 20.51 -7.32
N ASP A 248 11.70 21.72 -7.49
CA ASP A 248 12.49 22.95 -7.31
C ASP A 248 12.75 23.32 -5.85
N LYS A 249 11.84 22.95 -4.93
CA LYS A 249 11.82 23.49 -3.56
C LYS A 249 12.01 22.44 -2.48
N LEU A 250 11.68 21.19 -2.73
CA LEU A 250 11.81 20.12 -1.73
C LEU A 250 13.02 19.22 -2.00
N TRP A 251 13.58 19.25 -3.20
CA TRP A 251 14.83 18.57 -3.51
C TRP A 251 16.04 19.32 -2.94
N ASP A 252 16.88 18.62 -2.20
CA ASP A 252 18.20 19.10 -1.80
C ASP A 252 19.26 18.43 -2.68
N GLU A 253 19.91 19.23 -3.51
CA GLU A 253 20.96 18.78 -4.44
C GLU A 253 22.21 18.24 -3.71
N GLU A 254 22.58 18.81 -2.56
CA GLU A 254 23.74 18.36 -1.80
C GLU A 254 23.43 17.03 -1.09
N ALA A 255 22.21 16.91 -0.57
CA ALA A 255 21.77 15.68 0.07
C ALA A 255 21.34 14.59 -0.93
N GLY A 256 21.07 14.93 -2.18
CA GLY A 256 20.45 14.05 -3.17
C GLY A 256 19.11 13.49 -2.68
N PHE A 257 18.28 14.33 -2.04
CA PHE A 257 17.09 13.83 -1.34
C PHE A 257 15.95 14.85 -1.22
N PHE A 258 14.70 14.39 -1.23
CA PHE A 258 13.53 15.23 -0.93
C PHE A 258 13.36 15.41 0.59
N LYS A 259 13.35 16.65 1.05
CA LYS A 259 13.27 16.98 2.48
C LYS A 259 12.13 17.96 2.78
N THR A 260 11.78 18.04 4.06
CA THR A 260 10.81 19.02 4.54
C THR A 260 11.38 20.42 4.42
N LEU A 261 10.61 21.34 3.82
CA LEU A 261 10.91 22.77 3.79
C LEU A 261 10.19 23.45 4.96
N SER A 262 10.95 24.10 5.83
CA SER A 262 10.44 24.82 6.99
C SER A 262 9.54 25.98 6.57
N ARG A 263 8.42 26.18 7.26
CA ARG A 263 7.54 27.34 7.01
C ARG A 263 8.11 28.63 7.58
N ASP A 264 8.88 28.53 8.66
CA ASP A 264 9.36 29.68 9.41
C ASP A 264 10.63 30.26 8.79
N THR A 265 11.55 29.39 8.37
CA THR A 265 12.84 29.80 7.78
C THR A 265 12.83 29.76 6.26
N ASN A 266 11.90 29.02 5.65
CA ASN A 266 11.89 28.73 4.21
C ASN A 266 13.20 28.07 3.73
N GLU A 267 13.81 27.27 4.60
CA GLU A 267 15.01 26.46 4.34
C GLU A 267 14.68 24.97 4.49
N LEU A 268 15.39 24.12 3.75
CA LEU A 268 15.26 22.68 3.87
C LEU A 268 15.83 22.23 5.22
N THR A 269 15.10 21.36 5.89
CA THR A 269 15.57 20.69 7.11
C THR A 269 16.82 19.85 6.81
N ASP A 270 17.65 19.61 7.82
CA ASP A 270 18.95 18.95 7.69
C ASP A 270 18.90 17.42 7.71
N VAL A 271 17.69 16.83 7.73
CA VAL A 271 17.46 15.39 7.88
C VAL A 271 16.81 14.76 6.65
N ARG A 272 17.30 13.58 6.25
CA ARG A 272 16.56 12.67 5.37
C ARG A 272 15.60 11.82 6.19
N GLU A 273 14.32 11.91 5.85
CA GLU A 273 13.26 11.09 6.45
C GLU A 273 12.63 10.21 5.38
N LEU A 274 12.14 9.04 5.77
CA LEU A 274 11.68 8.01 4.83
C LEU A 274 10.55 8.51 3.90
N HIS A 275 9.76 9.48 4.37
CA HIS A 275 8.72 10.12 3.56
C HIS A 275 9.26 10.91 2.35
N GLY A 276 10.55 11.18 2.26
CA GLY A 276 11.20 11.72 1.06
C GLY A 276 11.10 10.79 -0.16
N TYR A 277 10.74 9.50 0.03
CA TYR A 277 10.43 8.59 -1.08
C TYR A 277 8.98 8.68 -1.58
N THR A 278 8.10 9.42 -0.89
CA THR A 278 6.68 9.57 -1.27
C THR A 278 6.46 10.10 -2.70
N PRO A 279 7.28 10.99 -3.28
CA PRO A 279 7.13 11.42 -4.67
C PRO A 279 7.04 10.26 -5.68
N TRP A 280 7.82 9.18 -5.50
CA TRP A 280 7.77 8.00 -6.38
C TRP A 280 6.51 7.14 -6.18
N TYR A 281 5.79 7.27 -5.06
CA TYR A 281 4.48 6.63 -4.89
C TYR A 281 3.50 7.06 -6.00
N PHE A 282 3.63 8.29 -6.49
CA PHE A 282 2.77 8.86 -7.52
C PHE A 282 3.45 9.00 -8.89
N ASN A 283 4.69 8.54 -9.02
CA ASN A 283 5.55 8.75 -10.20
C ASN A 283 5.74 10.25 -10.50
N LEU A 284 5.95 11.06 -9.45
CA LEU A 284 6.12 12.51 -9.55
C LEU A 284 7.47 12.89 -10.19
N PRO A 285 8.63 12.36 -9.75
CA PRO A 285 9.93 12.78 -10.28
C PRO A 285 10.04 12.59 -11.79
N GLU A 286 10.76 13.51 -12.44
CA GLU A 286 11.10 13.37 -13.86
C GLU A 286 12.05 12.20 -14.07
N LYS A 287 11.81 11.43 -15.14
CA LYS A 287 12.69 10.34 -15.53
C LYS A 287 14.01 10.91 -16.04
N ASP A 288 15.09 10.17 -15.85
CA ASP A 288 16.42 10.51 -16.38
C ASP A 288 16.97 11.86 -15.85
N ALA A 289 16.39 12.38 -14.76
CA ALA A 289 16.78 13.64 -14.14
C ALA A 289 17.73 13.46 -12.93
N GLY A 290 18.02 12.22 -12.54
CA GLY A 290 19.00 11.91 -11.49
C GLY A 290 18.44 11.91 -10.06
N TYR A 291 17.14 12.15 -9.88
CA TYR A 291 16.49 12.07 -8.57
C TYR A 291 16.61 10.68 -7.94
N GLU A 292 16.84 9.65 -8.76
CA GLU A 292 17.01 8.27 -8.33
C GLU A 292 18.18 8.09 -7.35
N THR A 293 19.14 9.02 -7.32
CA THR A 293 20.23 9.10 -6.31
C THR A 293 19.73 9.02 -4.87
N ALA A 294 18.53 9.50 -4.57
CA ALA A 294 17.91 9.37 -3.25
C ALA A 294 17.81 7.92 -2.76
N TRP A 295 17.70 6.96 -3.68
CA TRP A 295 17.57 5.54 -3.35
C TRP A 295 18.87 4.89 -2.88
N GLU A 296 20.03 5.54 -3.02
CA GLU A 296 21.31 5.05 -2.49
C GLU A 296 21.25 4.85 -0.96
N HIS A 297 20.40 5.60 -0.27
CA HIS A 297 20.28 5.59 1.19
C HIS A 297 19.38 4.46 1.74
N ILE A 298 18.57 3.82 0.89
CA ILE A 298 17.55 2.87 1.38
C ILE A 298 18.18 1.58 1.92
N MET A 299 19.28 1.13 1.30
CA MET A 299 20.03 -0.07 1.69
C MET A 299 21.25 0.25 2.58
N ASP A 300 21.49 1.54 2.87
CA ASP A 300 22.58 1.96 3.76
C ASP A 300 22.19 1.77 5.23
N LYS A 301 23.04 1.09 6.00
CA LYS A 301 22.90 0.89 7.46
C LYS A 301 23.05 2.18 8.27
N SER A 302 23.69 3.20 7.69
CA SER A 302 23.73 4.55 8.25
C SER A 302 22.57 5.43 7.75
N GLY A 303 21.89 4.98 6.68
CA GLY A 303 20.67 5.53 6.13
C GLY A 303 19.44 4.87 6.77
N PHE A 304 18.63 4.17 5.97
CA PHE A 304 17.33 3.64 6.42
C PHE A 304 17.31 2.13 6.71
N TYR A 305 18.35 1.39 6.30
CA TYR A 305 18.35 -0.07 6.33
C TYR A 305 18.52 -0.61 7.75
N ALA A 306 17.53 -1.37 8.25
CA ALA A 306 17.61 -2.02 9.54
C ALA A 306 16.96 -3.43 9.57
N PRO A 307 17.34 -4.29 10.52
CA PRO A 307 16.93 -5.71 10.53
C PRO A 307 15.42 -5.97 10.64
N TYR A 308 14.65 -5.02 11.17
CA TYR A 308 13.20 -5.15 11.37
C TYR A 308 12.40 -4.06 10.63
N GLY A 309 12.89 -3.60 9.49
CA GLY A 309 12.19 -2.68 8.61
C GLY A 309 12.89 -1.34 8.53
N LEU A 310 12.45 -0.54 7.57
CA LEU A 310 13.05 0.76 7.28
C LEU A 310 12.82 1.72 8.44
N THR A 311 13.84 2.46 8.84
CA THR A 311 13.71 3.52 9.85
C THR A 311 12.99 4.73 9.28
N SER A 312 12.21 5.43 10.11
CA SER A 312 11.48 6.63 9.66
C SER A 312 12.38 7.85 9.40
N ALA A 313 13.57 7.88 9.98
CA ALA A 313 14.62 8.88 9.78
C ALA A 313 15.98 8.19 9.53
N GLU A 314 16.90 8.84 8.83
CA GLU A 314 18.24 8.28 8.59
C GLU A 314 19.01 8.09 9.90
N GLN A 315 19.61 6.91 10.07
CA GLN A 315 20.19 6.47 11.35
C GLN A 315 21.38 7.31 11.81
N LYS A 316 22.12 7.92 10.88
CA LYS A 316 23.29 8.78 11.18
C LYS A 316 22.92 10.18 11.70
N HIS A 317 21.65 10.60 11.57
CA HIS A 317 21.26 11.94 11.97
C HIS A 317 21.22 12.09 13.50
N PRO A 318 21.70 13.20 14.11
CA PRO A 318 21.68 13.39 15.56
C PRO A 318 20.28 13.34 16.20
N GLY A 319 19.25 13.67 15.41
CA GLY A 319 17.84 13.58 15.82
C GLY A 319 17.25 12.16 15.79
N PHE A 320 17.97 11.18 15.21
CA PHE A 320 17.53 9.79 15.20
C PHE A 320 17.51 9.21 16.62
N LYS A 321 16.36 8.68 17.04
CA LYS A 321 16.21 8.13 18.39
C LYS A 321 15.22 6.98 18.44
N ILE A 322 15.62 5.91 19.14
CA ILE A 322 14.71 4.86 19.60
C ILE A 322 14.50 5.07 21.11
N SER A 323 13.33 5.56 21.49
CA SER A 323 13.00 5.91 22.89
C SER A 323 11.80 5.10 23.38
N TYR A 324 11.97 4.45 24.53
CA TYR A 324 10.92 3.76 25.27
C TYR A 324 10.22 4.67 26.30
N GLN A 325 10.42 5.98 26.17
CA GLN A 325 9.87 7.02 27.05
C GLN A 325 9.27 8.15 26.22
N GLY A 326 8.31 8.87 26.80
CA GLY A 326 7.64 9.98 26.15
C GLY A 326 6.42 9.52 25.33
N HIS A 327 6.21 10.13 24.17
CA HIS A 327 5.12 9.76 23.28
C HIS A 327 5.32 8.33 22.75
N ALA A 328 4.26 7.51 22.68
CA ALA A 328 4.39 6.11 22.22
C ALA A 328 4.62 6.03 20.69
N CYS A 329 3.98 6.92 19.94
CA CYS A 329 3.96 6.91 18.49
C CYS A 329 5.03 7.85 17.90
N GLN A 330 6.30 7.59 18.19
CA GLN A 330 7.42 8.43 17.73
C GLN A 330 7.84 8.13 16.29
N TRP A 331 8.10 9.18 15.49
CA TRP A 331 8.53 9.10 14.09
C TRP A 331 9.94 9.60 13.81
N ASN A 332 10.78 9.78 14.84
CA ASN A 332 12.18 10.16 14.73
C ASN A 332 13.17 8.98 14.69
N GLY A 333 12.76 7.81 14.22
CA GLY A 333 13.66 6.66 14.13
C GLY A 333 12.99 5.29 14.02
N PRO A 334 11.95 4.97 14.83
CA PRO A 334 11.27 3.68 14.77
C PRO A 334 10.85 3.26 13.36
N SER A 335 10.79 1.96 13.12
CA SER A 335 10.18 1.45 11.88
C SER A 335 8.66 1.49 12.01
N TRP A 336 8.00 1.99 10.97
CA TRP A 336 6.55 2.09 10.87
C TRP A 336 6.07 1.30 9.65
N PRO A 337 5.13 0.35 9.82
CA PRO A 337 4.46 -0.33 8.71
C PRO A 337 3.86 0.64 7.69
N PHE A 338 3.25 1.75 8.14
CA PHE A 338 2.73 2.82 7.26
C PHE A 338 3.80 3.35 6.31
N ALA A 339 4.94 3.79 6.86
CA ALA A 339 6.02 4.38 6.08
C ALA A 339 6.65 3.35 5.13
N THR A 340 6.84 2.12 5.64
CA THR A 340 7.35 0.98 4.87
C THR A 340 6.45 0.68 3.67
N SER A 341 5.12 0.72 3.84
CA SER A 341 4.17 0.56 2.74
C SER A 341 4.31 1.63 1.68
N VAL A 342 4.39 2.91 2.06
CA VAL A 342 4.58 4.01 1.11
C VAL A 342 5.88 3.83 0.34
N THR A 343 6.98 3.53 1.03
CA THR A 343 8.30 3.37 0.42
C THR A 343 8.38 2.15 -0.49
N LEU A 344 7.76 1.02 -0.13
CA LEU A 344 7.75 -0.17 -0.99
C LEU A 344 6.87 0.01 -2.22
N THR A 345 5.73 0.71 -2.12
CA THR A 345 4.95 1.09 -3.31
C THR A 345 5.76 2.03 -4.22
N ALA A 346 6.44 3.01 -3.63
CA ALA A 346 7.33 3.93 -4.34
C ALA A 346 8.49 3.20 -5.05
N MET A 347 9.13 2.24 -4.38
CA MET A 347 10.21 1.43 -4.95
C MET A 347 9.69 0.52 -6.09
N ALA A 348 8.51 -0.07 -5.92
CA ALA A 348 7.89 -0.86 -6.98
C ALA A 348 7.61 0.01 -8.21
N ASN A 349 7.16 1.26 -8.02
CA ASN A 349 6.97 2.22 -9.11
C ASN A 349 8.28 2.62 -9.78
N LEU A 350 9.33 2.91 -8.99
CA LEU A 350 10.68 3.18 -9.50
C LEU A 350 11.14 2.06 -10.44
N LEU A 351 11.15 0.82 -9.95
CA LEU A 351 11.60 -0.37 -10.69
C LEU A 351 10.75 -0.71 -11.93
N ASN A 352 9.54 -0.16 -12.03
CA ASN A 352 8.63 -0.39 -13.16
C ASN A 352 8.63 0.74 -14.19
N ASN A 353 8.86 1.98 -13.75
CA ASN A 353 8.54 3.16 -14.54
C ASN A 353 9.77 4.04 -14.82
N TYR A 354 10.90 3.78 -14.17
CA TYR A 354 12.14 4.55 -14.28
C TYR A 354 13.30 3.64 -14.71
N GLU A 355 14.19 4.15 -15.56
CA GLU A 355 15.44 3.48 -15.90
C GLU A 355 16.51 3.90 -14.89
N GLN A 356 16.97 2.97 -14.07
CA GLN A 356 17.98 3.21 -13.04
C GLN A 356 18.67 1.91 -12.63
N ASP A 357 19.83 2.02 -11.98
CA ASP A 357 20.67 0.92 -11.52
C ASP A 357 21.05 1.01 -10.02
N ILE A 358 20.42 1.93 -9.27
CA ILE A 358 20.74 2.22 -7.87
C ILE A 358 20.15 1.17 -6.93
N VAL A 359 18.89 0.80 -7.14
CA VAL A 359 18.23 -0.32 -6.44
C VAL A 359 17.76 -1.37 -7.43
N SER A 360 17.72 -2.61 -6.97
CA SER A 360 17.40 -3.78 -7.78
C SER A 360 16.08 -4.44 -7.36
N LYS A 361 15.61 -5.39 -8.16
CA LYS A 361 14.56 -6.34 -7.74
C LYS A 361 14.95 -7.08 -6.44
N GLY A 362 16.25 -7.32 -6.24
CA GLY A 362 16.78 -7.95 -5.02
C GLY A 362 16.56 -7.08 -3.79
N ASP A 363 16.75 -5.77 -3.90
CA ASP A 363 16.57 -4.83 -2.79
C ASP A 363 15.09 -4.72 -2.40
N TYR A 364 14.18 -4.62 -3.38
CA TYR A 364 12.74 -4.68 -3.13
C TYR A 364 12.34 -5.99 -2.42
N PHE A 365 12.83 -7.12 -2.93
CA PHE A 365 12.55 -8.44 -2.38
C PHE A 365 13.04 -8.58 -0.93
N GLU A 366 14.25 -8.10 -0.64
CA GLU A 366 14.82 -8.11 0.71
C GLU A 366 14.02 -7.24 1.66
N GLN A 367 13.68 -6.00 1.28
CA GLN A 367 12.85 -5.12 2.10
C GLN A 367 11.47 -5.71 2.38
N LEU A 368 10.84 -6.32 1.39
CA LEU A 368 9.54 -6.98 1.56
C LEU A 368 9.63 -8.19 2.50
N ARG A 369 10.71 -8.98 2.42
CA ARG A 369 10.97 -10.10 3.34
C ARG A 369 11.25 -9.64 4.76
N ILE A 370 12.01 -8.57 4.94
CA ILE A 370 12.23 -7.94 6.24
C ILE A 370 10.88 -7.47 6.81
N TYR A 371 10.08 -6.76 6.01
CA TYR A 371 8.78 -6.27 6.43
C TYR A 371 7.85 -7.42 6.85
N ALA A 372 7.76 -8.49 6.05
CA ALA A 372 7.02 -9.70 6.43
C ALA A 372 7.57 -10.32 7.72
N GLY A 373 8.89 -10.46 7.82
CA GLY A 373 9.58 -11.01 8.99
C GLY A 373 9.43 -10.17 10.27
N SER A 374 9.06 -8.89 10.17
CA SER A 374 8.72 -8.02 11.30
C SER A 374 7.31 -8.26 11.85
N HIS A 375 6.42 -8.91 11.10
CA HIS A 375 5.04 -9.17 11.52
C HIS A 375 4.96 -10.33 12.53
N LYS A 376 5.64 -10.21 13.66
CA LYS A 376 5.69 -11.22 14.70
C LYS A 376 5.74 -10.62 16.09
N LEU A 377 5.19 -11.34 17.06
CA LEU A 377 5.33 -11.05 18.48
C LEU A 377 5.88 -12.28 19.17
N LYS A 378 6.91 -12.09 20.00
CA LYS A 378 7.36 -13.10 20.95
C LYS A 378 6.53 -12.97 22.22
N LYS A 379 5.65 -13.94 22.48
CA LYS A 379 4.85 -14.02 23.71
C LYS A 379 5.76 -14.35 24.91
N ASP A 380 5.27 -14.09 26.12
CA ASP A 380 6.01 -14.35 27.38
C ASP A 380 6.42 -15.82 27.56
N ASN A 381 5.64 -16.76 27.00
CA ASN A 381 5.94 -18.19 26.98
C ASN A 381 7.04 -18.58 25.94
N GLY A 382 7.59 -17.61 25.21
CA GLY A 382 8.61 -17.80 24.19
C GLY A 382 8.09 -18.12 22.79
N GLU A 383 6.78 -18.29 22.61
CA GLU A 383 6.13 -18.57 21.32
C GLU A 383 6.21 -17.34 20.40
N LEU A 384 6.53 -17.57 19.11
CA LEU A 384 6.46 -16.54 18.07
C LEU A 384 5.14 -16.69 17.30
N VAL A 385 4.30 -15.67 17.38
CA VAL A 385 3.03 -15.60 16.65
C VAL A 385 3.06 -14.49 15.60
N PRO A 386 2.33 -14.62 14.48
CA PRO A 386 2.08 -13.48 13.60
C PRO A 386 1.44 -12.33 14.38
N TRP A 387 1.93 -11.11 14.15
CA TRP A 387 1.46 -9.92 14.84
C TRP A 387 1.70 -8.68 13.98
N ILE A 388 0.80 -7.71 14.05
CA ILE A 388 1.00 -6.38 13.47
C ILE A 388 0.51 -5.36 14.49
N ASP A 389 1.33 -4.33 14.72
CA ASP A 389 1.08 -3.25 15.66
C ASP A 389 1.50 -1.90 15.06
N GLU A 390 1.47 -0.85 15.87
CA GLU A 390 1.70 0.53 15.43
C GLU A 390 3.12 0.75 14.89
N ASN A 391 4.15 0.55 15.71
CA ASN A 391 5.55 0.78 15.37
C ASN A 391 6.49 -0.17 16.11
N LEU A 392 7.72 -0.29 15.62
CA LEU A 392 8.69 -1.22 16.21
C LEU A 392 10.10 -0.65 16.26
N ASP A 393 10.85 -1.19 17.22
CA ASP A 393 12.29 -1.01 17.30
C ASP A 393 12.94 -1.68 16.08
N PRO A 394 13.61 -0.90 15.21
CA PRO A 394 14.11 -1.40 13.93
C PRO A 394 15.27 -2.40 14.09
N TYR A 395 15.84 -2.54 15.30
CA TYR A 395 16.95 -3.44 15.59
C TYR A 395 16.51 -4.71 16.32
N THR A 396 15.52 -4.61 17.20
CA THR A 396 15.09 -5.74 18.05
C THR A 396 13.77 -6.37 17.59
N GLY A 397 12.94 -5.64 16.85
CA GLY A 397 11.59 -6.07 16.47
C GLY A 397 10.56 -5.96 17.60
N GLU A 398 10.89 -5.33 18.74
CA GLU A 398 9.93 -5.07 19.81
C GLU A 398 8.92 -4.01 19.36
N TRP A 399 7.63 -4.32 19.45
CA TRP A 399 6.55 -3.36 19.17
C TRP A 399 6.53 -2.26 20.25
N LEU A 400 7.03 -1.07 19.90
CA LEU A 400 7.36 0.01 20.84
C LEU A 400 6.12 0.59 21.51
N SER A 401 5.12 1.01 20.72
CA SER A 401 3.86 1.54 21.27
C SER A 401 3.20 0.54 22.21
N ARG A 402 3.11 -0.72 21.80
CA ARG A 402 2.58 -1.81 22.66
C ARG A 402 3.36 -1.92 23.95
N LYS A 403 4.70 -1.97 23.89
CA LYS A 403 5.58 -2.09 25.06
C LYS A 403 5.40 -0.92 26.05
N MET A 404 5.21 0.29 25.54
CA MET A 404 5.07 1.50 26.34
C MET A 404 3.67 1.66 26.95
N LEU A 405 2.63 1.21 26.26
CA LEU A 405 1.23 1.43 26.64
C LEU A 405 0.63 0.30 27.46
N MET A 406 1.21 -0.90 27.40
CA MET A 406 0.79 -2.01 28.24
C MET A 406 1.23 -1.81 29.70
N PRO A 407 0.38 -2.14 30.70
CA PRO A 407 -0.98 -2.69 30.58
C PRO A 407 -2.10 -1.62 30.53
N ALA A 408 -1.77 -0.33 30.54
CA ALA A 408 -2.73 0.77 30.66
C ALA A 408 -3.72 0.86 29.48
N SER A 409 -3.29 0.45 28.28
CA SER A 409 -4.14 0.32 27.09
C SER A 409 -4.02 -1.10 26.55
N LYS A 410 -4.92 -1.99 26.98
CA LYS A 410 -4.88 -3.42 26.66
C LYS A 410 -4.89 -3.61 25.14
N GLU A 411 -3.72 -3.97 24.58
CA GLU A 411 -3.53 -4.36 23.18
C GLU A 411 -4.14 -3.37 22.17
N ARG A 412 -3.97 -2.06 22.40
CA ARG A 412 -4.54 -0.99 21.57
C ARG A 412 -4.26 -1.17 20.08
N GLY A 413 -3.00 -1.41 19.74
CA GLY A 413 -2.53 -1.57 18.38
C GLY A 413 -2.54 -3.02 17.88
N LYS A 414 -3.16 -3.97 18.61
CA LYS A 414 -3.27 -5.32 18.08
C LYS A 414 -4.08 -5.34 16.78
N ASP A 415 -3.56 -6.07 15.79
CA ASP A 415 -4.13 -6.22 14.45
C ASP A 415 -4.19 -4.90 13.66
N TYR A 416 -3.35 -3.91 14.00
CA TYR A 416 -3.42 -2.54 13.49
C TYR A 416 -3.54 -2.42 11.96
N ASN A 417 -4.57 -1.74 11.49
CA ASN A 417 -4.83 -1.53 10.07
C ASN A 417 -4.41 -0.14 9.62
N HIS A 418 -3.09 0.05 9.50
CA HIS A 418 -2.47 1.33 9.17
C HIS A 418 -1.41 1.22 8.06
N SER A 419 -1.48 0.16 7.25
CA SER A 419 -0.46 -0.16 6.25
C SER A 419 -1.00 -1.11 5.18
N THR A 420 -0.36 -1.16 4.02
CA THR A 420 -0.55 -2.22 3.02
C THR A 420 0.49 -3.33 3.20
N PHE A 421 0.18 -4.52 2.73
CA PHE A 421 1.14 -5.62 2.57
C PHE A 421 0.75 -6.49 1.38
N ASN A 422 -0.51 -6.93 1.32
CA ASN A 422 -0.97 -7.77 0.24
C ASN A 422 -1.01 -7.03 -1.09
N ASP A 423 -1.28 -5.73 -1.09
CA ASP A 423 -1.12 -4.89 -2.29
C ASP A 423 0.32 -4.88 -2.82
N LEU A 424 1.33 -4.90 -1.93
CA LEU A 424 2.75 -4.96 -2.31
C LEU A 424 3.09 -6.31 -2.96
N ILE A 425 2.55 -7.40 -2.41
CA ILE A 425 2.70 -8.73 -3.00
C ILE A 425 2.08 -8.77 -4.39
N ILE A 426 0.85 -8.27 -4.53
CA ILE A 426 0.09 -8.34 -5.78
C ILE A 426 0.72 -7.45 -6.84
N THR A 427 1.05 -6.19 -6.50
CA THR A 427 1.43 -5.17 -7.50
C THR A 427 2.93 -4.95 -7.68
N GLY A 428 3.73 -5.37 -6.70
CA GLY A 428 5.19 -5.32 -6.76
C GLY A 428 5.77 -6.72 -6.97
N LEU A 429 5.66 -7.60 -5.98
CA LEU A 429 6.32 -8.91 -6.01
C LEU A 429 5.89 -9.78 -7.20
N VAL A 430 4.59 -10.07 -7.28
CA VAL A 430 3.97 -10.75 -8.44
C VAL A 430 3.86 -9.77 -9.61
N GLY A 431 3.66 -8.50 -9.30
CA GLY A 431 3.88 -7.41 -10.25
C GLY A 431 2.68 -7.05 -11.11
N LEU A 432 1.45 -7.38 -10.73
CA LEU A 432 0.25 -6.95 -11.45
C LEU A 432 0.15 -5.42 -11.43
N ARG A 433 0.10 -4.78 -12.59
CA ARG A 433 0.04 -3.32 -12.72
C ARG A 433 -1.37 -2.93 -13.17
N PRO A 434 -2.24 -2.41 -12.26
CA PRO A 434 -3.60 -2.02 -12.62
C PRO A 434 -3.63 -0.94 -13.70
N ARG A 435 -4.60 -1.04 -14.60
CA ARG A 435 -4.83 -0.14 -15.74
C ARG A 435 -6.33 -0.04 -16.00
N MET A 436 -6.77 1.02 -16.69
CA MET A 436 -8.17 1.17 -17.12
C MET A 436 -8.46 0.52 -18.48
N ASP A 437 -7.44 0.22 -19.29
CA ASP A 437 -7.63 -0.45 -20.57
C ASP A 437 -7.73 -1.98 -20.40
N GLU A 438 -8.12 -2.68 -21.47
CA GLU A 438 -8.26 -4.15 -21.50
C GLU A 438 -6.91 -4.91 -21.48
N ILE A 439 -5.81 -4.21 -21.21
CA ILE A 439 -4.47 -4.80 -21.13
C ILE A 439 -4.21 -5.19 -19.70
N ILE A 440 -3.93 -6.48 -19.48
CA ILE A 440 -3.30 -6.92 -18.25
C ILE A 440 -1.79 -6.85 -18.41
N GLU A 441 -1.13 -6.15 -17.50
CA GLU A 441 0.31 -5.99 -17.45
C GLU A 441 0.84 -6.54 -16.14
N ILE A 442 1.85 -7.41 -16.21
CA ILE A 442 2.60 -7.86 -15.05
C ILE A 442 4.10 -7.59 -15.25
N ASN A 443 4.80 -7.27 -14.19
CA ASN A 443 6.26 -7.19 -14.15
C ASN A 443 6.77 -7.63 -12.77
N PRO A 444 6.98 -8.95 -12.58
CA PRO A 444 7.38 -9.49 -11.29
C PRO A 444 8.71 -8.89 -10.80
N LEU A 445 8.74 -8.51 -9.52
CA LEU A 445 9.93 -8.04 -8.81
C LEU A 445 10.61 -9.16 -7.99
N VAL A 446 10.21 -10.42 -8.19
CA VAL A 446 10.98 -11.58 -7.74
C VAL A 446 12.31 -11.63 -8.51
N PRO A 447 13.48 -11.71 -7.86
CA PRO A 447 14.75 -11.85 -8.57
C PRO A 447 14.82 -13.22 -9.28
N GLY A 448 15.31 -13.24 -10.52
CA GLY A 448 15.08 -14.34 -11.48
C GLY A 448 15.47 -15.75 -11.01
N ASP A 449 16.53 -15.87 -10.20
CA ASP A 449 17.01 -17.16 -9.72
C ASP A 449 16.47 -17.56 -8.34
N THR A 450 15.78 -16.67 -7.64
CA THR A 450 15.38 -16.86 -6.24
C THR A 450 14.29 -17.91 -6.06
N TRP A 451 13.26 -17.90 -6.91
CA TRP A 451 12.12 -18.81 -6.79
C TRP A 451 11.95 -19.68 -8.04
N ASP A 452 11.77 -20.99 -7.83
CA ASP A 452 11.40 -21.91 -8.91
C ASP A 452 9.94 -21.78 -9.33
N TRP A 453 9.08 -21.29 -8.44
CA TRP A 453 7.64 -21.20 -8.68
C TRP A 453 6.96 -20.17 -7.78
N PHE A 454 5.84 -19.62 -8.23
CA PHE A 454 4.82 -18.97 -7.41
C PHE A 454 3.49 -18.96 -8.16
N CYS A 455 2.38 -18.83 -7.45
CA CYS A 455 1.07 -18.61 -8.05
C CYS A 455 0.28 -17.59 -7.23
N LEU A 456 -0.25 -16.58 -7.91
CA LEU A 456 -1.30 -15.70 -7.39
C LEU A 456 -2.57 -15.99 -8.19
N ASP A 457 -3.58 -16.52 -7.51
CA ASP A 457 -4.80 -17.01 -8.13
C ASP A 457 -6.03 -16.30 -7.57
N ASN A 458 -7.17 -16.49 -8.23
CA ASN A 458 -8.46 -15.96 -7.81
C ASN A 458 -8.46 -14.43 -7.65
N ILE A 459 -7.75 -13.70 -8.51
CA ILE A 459 -7.75 -12.24 -8.48
C ILE A 459 -8.99 -11.76 -9.25
N LYS A 460 -9.92 -11.04 -8.61
CA LYS A 460 -11.01 -10.39 -9.34
C LYS A 460 -10.50 -9.08 -9.93
N TYR A 461 -10.38 -9.02 -11.26
CA TYR A 461 -9.86 -7.86 -11.99
C TYR A 461 -10.69 -7.67 -13.26
N HIS A 462 -11.32 -6.50 -13.41
CA HIS A 462 -12.20 -6.16 -14.55
C HIS A 462 -13.31 -7.21 -14.77
N ASP A 463 -13.93 -7.68 -13.68
CA ASP A 463 -14.91 -8.78 -13.67
C ASP A 463 -14.42 -10.16 -14.21
N HIS A 464 -13.12 -10.29 -14.46
CA HIS A 464 -12.47 -11.56 -14.73
C HIS A 464 -11.80 -12.13 -13.47
N ILE A 465 -11.68 -13.45 -13.43
CA ILE A 465 -10.80 -14.15 -12.47
C ILE A 465 -9.45 -14.37 -13.13
N ILE A 466 -8.43 -13.69 -12.62
CA ILE A 466 -7.06 -13.74 -13.10
C ILE A 466 -6.22 -14.66 -12.24
N THR A 467 -5.39 -15.47 -12.91
CA THR A 467 -4.33 -16.27 -12.32
C THR A 467 -3.00 -15.87 -12.94
N ILE A 468 -1.99 -15.60 -12.11
CA ILE A 468 -0.60 -15.37 -12.52
C ILE A 468 0.25 -16.51 -11.96
N VAL A 469 0.98 -17.21 -12.82
CA VAL A 469 1.78 -18.38 -12.46
C VAL A 469 3.18 -18.24 -12.98
N TRP A 470 4.17 -18.42 -12.11
CA TRP A 470 5.54 -18.75 -12.48
C TRP A 470 5.81 -20.20 -12.12
N ASP A 471 6.28 -21.00 -13.07
CA ASP A 471 6.75 -22.36 -12.81
C ASP A 471 7.93 -22.67 -13.73
N ARG A 472 9.16 -22.59 -13.19
CA ARG A 472 10.41 -22.79 -13.95
C ARG A 472 10.45 -24.17 -14.61
N ASN A 473 9.95 -25.19 -13.92
CA ASN A 473 10.05 -26.60 -14.34
C ASN A 473 8.75 -27.13 -14.95
N GLY A 474 7.63 -26.44 -14.74
CA GLY A 474 6.30 -26.78 -15.24
C GLY A 474 5.60 -27.90 -14.49
N SER A 475 6.12 -28.28 -13.31
CA SER A 475 5.69 -29.46 -12.55
C SER A 475 4.96 -29.13 -11.25
N ARG A 476 5.02 -27.88 -10.76
CA ARG A 476 4.34 -27.46 -9.53
C ARG A 476 2.84 -27.38 -9.74
N TYR A 477 2.42 -26.75 -10.84
CA TYR A 477 1.00 -26.51 -11.16
C TYR A 477 0.50 -27.29 -12.38
N ASN A 478 1.38 -28.05 -13.05
CA ASN A 478 1.07 -28.83 -14.26
C ASN A 478 0.50 -28.00 -15.42
N LEU A 479 0.85 -26.71 -15.51
CA LEU A 479 0.46 -25.78 -16.59
C LEU A 479 1.59 -25.58 -17.63
N GLY A 480 2.69 -26.32 -17.47
CA GLY A 480 3.91 -26.19 -18.26
C GLY A 480 4.83 -25.06 -17.77
N LYS A 481 5.99 -24.93 -18.40
CA LYS A 481 7.08 -24.04 -17.94
C LYS A 481 6.80 -22.56 -18.20
N GLY A 482 7.31 -21.68 -17.35
CA GLY A 482 7.42 -20.24 -17.55
C GLY A 482 6.41 -19.40 -16.76
N LEU A 483 6.39 -18.10 -17.06
CA LEU A 483 5.44 -17.13 -16.53
C LEU A 483 4.19 -17.11 -17.39
N MET A 484 3.02 -17.17 -16.78
CA MET A 484 1.72 -17.32 -17.44
C MET A 484 0.68 -16.41 -16.81
N ILE A 485 -0.20 -15.86 -17.65
CA ILE A 485 -1.41 -15.14 -17.23
C ILE A 485 -2.61 -15.90 -17.78
N LEU A 486 -3.55 -16.22 -16.90
CA LEU A 486 -4.82 -16.82 -17.26
C LEU A 486 -5.95 -15.85 -16.89
N SER A 487 -6.96 -15.75 -17.75
CA SER A 487 -8.23 -15.09 -17.46
C SER A 487 -9.35 -16.13 -17.57
N ASN A 488 -10.13 -16.28 -16.50
CA ASN A 488 -11.20 -17.28 -16.38
C ASN A 488 -10.72 -18.70 -16.78
N GLY A 489 -9.52 -19.07 -16.36
CA GLY A 489 -8.89 -20.36 -16.66
C GLY A 489 -8.36 -20.53 -18.08
N LYS A 490 -8.44 -19.50 -18.93
CA LYS A 490 -7.88 -19.48 -20.28
C LYS A 490 -6.54 -18.77 -20.28
N LEU A 491 -5.50 -19.43 -20.78
CA LEU A 491 -4.19 -18.80 -21.00
C LEU A 491 -4.30 -17.63 -22.00
N ILE A 492 -3.93 -16.43 -21.57
CA ILE A 492 -3.95 -15.21 -22.40
C ILE A 492 -2.55 -14.67 -22.70
N ALA A 493 -1.55 -15.01 -21.89
CA ALA A 493 -0.15 -14.63 -22.13
C ALA A 493 0.80 -15.64 -21.50
N LYS A 494 1.98 -15.83 -22.12
CA LYS A 494 3.02 -16.74 -21.63
C LYS A 494 4.42 -16.30 -22.09
N THR A 495 5.40 -16.42 -21.22
CA THR A 495 6.83 -16.29 -21.54
C THR A 495 7.66 -17.34 -20.79
N ARG A 496 8.89 -17.62 -21.25
CA ARG A 496 9.81 -18.56 -20.60
C ARG A 496 10.59 -17.94 -19.44
N HIS A 497 10.66 -16.61 -19.38
CA HIS A 497 11.48 -15.86 -18.45
C HIS A 497 10.62 -15.10 -17.45
N LEU A 498 11.17 -14.77 -16.28
CA LEU A 498 10.47 -14.03 -15.24
C LEU A 498 10.59 -12.52 -15.50
N ASP A 499 9.99 -12.09 -16.61
CA ASP A 499 10.06 -10.72 -17.14
C ASP A 499 8.68 -10.11 -17.31
N LYS A 500 8.65 -8.82 -17.67
CA LYS A 500 7.43 -8.10 -18.03
C LYS A 500 6.62 -8.86 -19.08
N LEU A 501 5.34 -9.06 -18.81
CA LEU A 501 4.43 -9.80 -19.67
C LEU A 501 3.10 -9.05 -19.78
N LYS A 502 2.55 -8.99 -21.00
CA LYS A 502 1.25 -8.39 -21.29
C LYS A 502 0.30 -9.42 -21.90
N GLY A 503 -0.96 -9.33 -21.54
CA GLY A 503 -2.08 -10.03 -22.16
C GLY A 503 -3.23 -9.07 -22.43
N THR A 504 -4.27 -9.58 -23.09
CA THR A 504 -5.51 -8.83 -23.34
C THR A 504 -6.67 -9.60 -22.74
N LEU A 505 -7.50 -8.92 -21.96
CA LEU A 505 -8.76 -9.46 -21.46
C LEU A 505 -9.69 -9.67 -22.68
N ASN A 506 -10.40 -10.81 -22.72
CA ASN A 506 -11.25 -11.19 -23.86
C ASN A 506 -12.67 -11.45 -23.41
#